data_AF-A0A7V8YGZ1-F1
#
_entry.id   AF-A0A7V8YGZ1-F1
#
_cell.length_a   1.000
_cell.length_b   1.000
_cell.length_c   1.000
_cell.angle_alpha   90.00
_cell.angle_beta   90.00
_cell.angle_gamma   90.00
#
_symmetry.space_group_name_H-M   'P 1'
#
loop_
_entity.id
_entity.type
_entity.pdbx_description
1 polymer ?
#
loop_
_entity_poly.entity_id
_entity_poly.type
_entity_poly.pdbx_seq_one_letter_code
_entity_poly.pdbx_strand_id
1 'polypeptide(L)' 'LSTALGAPVPLLGQIPLDTRLRESGDAGVPLVLSHPEAAAAKELAGVAQRLGTRARGLAGMSLNISPVRK' A
#
# COMPACT_ATOMS: atom_id res chain seq x y z
N LEU A 1 14.35 -9.95 -2.73
CA LEU A 1 14.08 -8.49 -2.86
C LEU A 1 14.94 -7.68 -1.90
N SER A 2 14.78 -7.80 -0.58
CA SER A 2 15.61 -7.04 0.38
C SER A 2 17.11 -7.23 0.19
N THR A 3 17.55 -8.48 -0.03
CA THR A 3 18.96 -8.80 -0.34
C THR A 3 19.46 -8.16 -1.63
N ALA A 4 18.61 -8.11 -2.67
CA ALA A 4 18.99 -7.56 -3.97
C ALA A 4 19.07 -6.02 -3.95
N LEU A 5 18.28 -5.37 -3.11
CA LEU A 5 18.19 -3.91 -3.03
C LEU A 5 19.02 -3.31 -1.88
N GLY A 6 19.59 -4.13 -0.99
CA GLY A 6 20.33 -3.66 0.19
C GLY A 6 19.48 -2.85 1.18
N ALA A 7 18.15 -2.91 1.06
CA ALA A 7 17.21 -2.14 1.84
C ALA A 7 16.05 -3.02 2.33
N PRO A 8 15.42 -2.71 3.48
CA PRO A 8 14.22 -3.41 3.93
C PRO A 8 13.08 -3.29 2.90
N VAL A 9 12.57 -4.43 2.42
CA VAL A 9 11.38 -4.49 1.58
C VAL A 9 10.29 -5.21 2.36
N PRO A 10 9.39 -4.49 3.05
CA PRO A 10 8.36 -5.11 3.87
C PRO A 10 7.30 -5.80 3.01
N LEU A 11 6.78 -6.93 3.51
CA LEU A 11 5.60 -7.56 2.93
C LEU A 11 4.39 -6.65 3.15
N LEU A 12 3.74 -6.23 2.07
CA LEU A 12 2.62 -5.30 2.15
C LEU A 12 1.27 -5.97 2.42
N GLY A 13 1.10 -7.25 2.05
CA GLY A 13 -0.14 -8.01 2.25
C GLY A 13 -0.07 -9.37 1.56
N GLN A 14 -1.06 -10.21 1.84
CA GLN A 14 -1.22 -11.53 1.23
C GLN A 14 -2.66 -11.69 0.77
N ILE A 15 -2.86 -11.88 -0.53
CA ILE A 15 -4.19 -11.96 -1.11
C ILE A 15 -4.55 -13.44 -1.25
N PRO A 16 -5.64 -13.94 -0.62
CA PRO A 16 -6.08 -15.30 -0.83
C PRO A 16 -6.52 -15.54 -2.28
N LEU A 17 -6.30 -16.75 -2.79
CA LEU A 17 -6.79 -17.13 -4.11
C LEU A 17 -8.32 -17.12 -4.10
N ASP A 18 -8.91 -16.33 -4.99
CA ASP A 18 -10.36 -16.17 -5.12
C ASP A 18 -10.71 -16.10 -6.61
N THR A 19 -11.53 -17.03 -7.10
CA THR A 19 -11.93 -17.07 -8.52
C THR A 19 -12.69 -15.81 -8.93
N ARG A 20 -13.46 -15.23 -8.01
CA ARG A 20 -14.20 -13.98 -8.25
C ARG A 20 -13.27 -12.81 -8.50
N LEU A 21 -12.05 -12.84 -7.93
CA LEU A 21 -11.04 -11.80 -8.19
C LEU A 21 -10.61 -11.80 -9.65
N ARG A 22 -10.32 -12.99 -10.20
CA ARG A 22 -9.99 -13.19 -11.62
C ARG A 22 -11.14 -12.72 -12.50
N GLU A 23 -12.35 -13.22 -12.24
CA GLU A 23 -13.55 -12.93 -13.03
C GLU A 23 -13.91 -11.44 -13.03
N SER A 24 -13.77 -10.78 -11.88
CA SER A 24 -13.98 -9.33 -11.76
C SER A 24 -13.03 -8.52 -12.63
N GLY A 25 -11.79 -8.99 -12.80
CA GLY A 25 -10.81 -8.39 -13.72
C GLY A 25 -11.25 -8.54 -15.17
N ASP A 26 -11.64 -9.75 -15.57
CA ASP A 26 -12.11 -10.05 -16.94
C ASP A 26 -13.39 -9.27 -17.29
N ALA A 27 -14.31 -9.12 -16.31
CA ALA A 27 -15.58 -8.41 -16.47
C ALA A 27 -15.44 -6.87 -16.46
N GLY A 28 -14.27 -6.33 -16.08
CA GLY A 28 -14.03 -4.89 -16.01
C GLY A 28 -14.65 -4.19 -14.80
N VAL A 29 -15.17 -4.94 -13.81
CA VAL A 29 -15.70 -4.39 -12.55
C VAL A 29 -14.91 -4.97 -11.38
N PRO A 30 -13.98 -4.21 -10.78
CA PRO A 30 -13.07 -4.71 -9.74
C PRO A 30 -13.79 -5.36 -8.54
N LEU A 31 -13.19 -6.42 -7.98
CA LEU A 31 -13.75 -7.16 -6.85
C LEU A 31 -14.02 -6.27 -5.63
N VAL A 32 -13.15 -5.29 -5.38
CA VAL A 32 -13.30 -4.32 -4.29
C VAL A 32 -14.55 -3.44 -4.39
N LEU A 33 -15.15 -3.34 -5.60
CA LEU A 33 -16.40 -2.64 -5.84
C LEU A 33 -17.59 -3.59 -5.87
N SER A 34 -17.46 -4.74 -6.56
CA SER A 34 -18.56 -5.68 -6.75
C SER A 34 -18.85 -6.55 -5.52
N HIS A 35 -17.80 -6.94 -4.77
CA HIS A 35 -17.88 -7.79 -3.58
C HIS A 35 -16.94 -7.28 -2.48
N PRO A 36 -17.21 -6.11 -1.89
CA PRO A 36 -16.34 -5.48 -0.90
C PRO A 36 -16.12 -6.36 0.35
N GLU A 37 -17.05 -7.29 0.63
CA GLU A 37 -16.97 -8.17 1.79
C GLU A 37 -16.03 -9.37 1.62
N ALA A 38 -15.60 -9.67 0.39
CA ALA A 38 -14.70 -10.79 0.10
C ALA A 38 -13.34 -10.62 0.78
N ALA A 39 -12.74 -11.72 1.24
CA ALA A 39 -11.45 -11.69 1.94
C ALA A 39 -10.35 -11.05 1.06
N ALA A 40 -10.28 -11.39 -0.23
CA ALA A 40 -9.33 -10.79 -1.17
C ALA A 40 -9.58 -9.29 -1.37
N ALA A 41 -10.84 -8.84 -1.37
CA ALA A 41 -11.18 -7.42 -1.49
C ALA A 41 -10.72 -6.63 -0.25
N LYS A 42 -10.97 -7.18 0.95
CA LYS A 42 -10.53 -6.56 2.22
C LYS A 42 -9.01 -6.44 2.31
N GLU A 43 -8.28 -7.49 1.92
CA GLU A 43 -6.82 -7.46 1.90
C GLU A 43 -6.27 -6.43 0.90
N LEU A 44 -6.84 -6.36 -0.32
CA LEU A 44 -6.48 -5.33 -1.31
C LEU A 44 -6.73 -3.92 -0.79
N ALA A 45 -7.88 -3.67 -0.17
CA ALA A 45 -8.20 -2.37 0.43
C ALA A 45 -7.21 -2.02 1.55
N GLY A 46 -6.83 -2.98 2.39
CA GLY A 46 -5.83 -2.79 3.45
C GLY A 46 -4.44 -2.46 2.90
N VAL A 47 -4.01 -3.13 1.83
CA VAL A 47 -2.75 -2.80 1.14
C VAL A 47 -2.79 -1.37 0.59
N ALA A 48 -3.89 -1.00 -0.07
CA ALA A 48 -4.05 0.34 -0.63
C ALA A 48 -4.04 1.41 0.48
N GLN A 49 -4.66 1.16 1.63
CA GLN A 49 -4.63 2.07 2.77
C GLN A 49 -3.20 2.29 3.28
N ARG A 50 -2.41 1.23 3.42
CA ARG A 50 -0.99 1.32 3.84
C ARG A 50 -0.14 2.10 2.85
N LEU A 51 -0.39 1.93 1.55
CA LEU A 51 0.34 2.64 0.49
C LEU A 51 -0.10 4.11 0.36
N GLY A 52 -1.38 4.41 0.58
CA GLY A 52 -1.95 5.74 0.45
C GLY A 52 -1.54 6.72 1.55
N THR A 53 -1.03 6.22 2.68
CA THR A 53 -0.54 7.10 3.75
C THR A 53 0.76 7.80 3.33
N ARG A 54 0.75 9.13 3.33
CA ARG A 54 1.98 9.94 3.29
C ARG A 54 2.34 10.41 4.69
N ALA A 55 3.62 10.35 5.03
CA ALA A 55 4.13 11.02 6.22
C ALA A 55 3.80 12.51 6.13
N ARG A 56 3.41 13.10 7.27
CA ARG A 56 3.20 14.55 7.35
C ARG A 56 4.52 15.24 7.00
N GLY A 57 4.46 16.25 6.14
CA GLY A 57 5.64 17.03 5.78
C GLY A 57 6.22 17.75 7.01
N LEU A 58 7.52 18.05 6.94
CA LEU A 58 8.23 18.81 8.00
C LEU A 58 8.02 20.33 7.89
N ALA A 59 7.24 20.80 6.91
CA ALA A 59 6.93 22.21 6.74
C ALA A 59 6.26 22.77 8.00
N GLY A 60 6.84 23.82 8.58
CA GLY A 60 6.35 24.44 9.81
C GLY A 60 6.75 23.74 11.12
N MET A 61 7.52 22.65 11.08
CA MET A 61 8.05 22.01 12.29
C MET A 61 9.40 22.61 12.68
N SER A 62 9.61 22.89 13.98
CA SER A 62 10.94 23.21 14.49
C SER A 62 11.79 21.94 14.50
N LEU A 63 12.83 21.91 13.66
CA LEU A 63 13.68 20.73 13.47
C LEU A 63 14.89 20.67 14.41
N ASN A 64 15.11 21.70 15.24
CA ASN A 64 16.29 21.81 16.13
C ASN A 64 17.62 21.51 15.41
N ILE A 65 17.75 21.95 14.15
CA ILE A 65 18.98 21.84 13.35
C ILE A 65 19.51 23.23 13.02
N SER A 66 20.83 23.38 13.05
CA SER A 66 21.52 24.61 12.64
C SER A 66 22.10 24.43 11.23
N PRO A 67 21.84 25.35 10.28
CA PRO A 67 22.44 25.28 8.95
C PRO A 67 23.96 25.43 9.04
N VAL A 68 24.70 24.54 8.39
CA VAL A 68 26.15 24.68 8.24
C VAL A 68 26.40 25.69 7.12
N ARG A 69 27.07 26.81 7.40
CA ARG A 69 27.50 27.74 6.35
C ARG A 69 28.59 27.06 5.50
N LYS A 70 28.46 27.19 4.18
CA LYS A 70 29.52 26.86 3.23
C LYS A 70 30.62 27.91 3.27
#